data_AF-A0A258KKL4-F1
#
_entry.id   AF-A0A258KKL4-F1
#
_cell.length_a   1.000
_cell.length_b   1.000
_cell.length_c   1.000
_cell.angle_alpha   90.00
_cell.angle_beta   90.00
_cell.angle_gamma   90.00
#
_symmetry.space_group_name_H-M   'P 1'
#
loop_
_entity.id
_entity.type
_entity.pdbx_description
1 polymer ?
#
loop_
_entity_poly.entity_id
_entity_poly.type
_entity_poly.pdbx_seq_one_letter_code
_entity_poly.pdbx_strand_id
1 'polypeptide(L)'
;KKRKEAYQGSIMHFMRALYNNQLEQEGFEIHQVLKVDYAEYKRASSLFKAYSKAIKNKETISISKDSLEYYKKASKLGANEYSVQLDQLITKEDLVAPIDTSIDATAQFMGFIGWLRVTYQNKRDPIEYARITLKRIDHINSDINLPNKIGLSIYPNGTYFYGNNLFIEGYWSWWEKLSTHLPTDYQPEQTKH
;
A
#
# COMPACT_ATOMS: atom_id res chain seq x y z
N LYS A 1 12.08 17.85 15.78
CA LYS A 1 10.84 17.14 16.19
C LYS A 1 9.76 17.18 15.11
N LYS A 2 9.13 18.32 14.79
CA LYS A 2 8.03 18.40 13.77
C LYS A 2 8.40 17.87 12.38
N ARG A 3 9.62 18.15 11.88
CA ARG A 3 10.08 17.63 10.57
C ARG A 3 10.32 16.12 10.56
N LYS A 4 10.83 15.56 11.66
CA LYS A 4 11.02 14.10 11.80
C LYS A 4 9.68 13.38 11.78
N GLU A 5 8.69 13.92 12.47
CA GLU A 5 7.32 13.42 12.49
C GLU A 5 6.61 13.52 11.13
N ALA A 6 6.90 14.58 10.36
CA ALA A 6 6.43 14.74 9.00
C ALA A 6 7.09 13.75 8.03
N TYR A 7 8.34 13.39 8.26
CA TYR A 7 9.08 12.42 7.45
C TYR A 7 8.66 10.98 7.74
N GLN A 8 8.54 10.58 9.02
CA GLN A 8 8.28 9.19 9.37
C GLN A 8 6.93 8.70 8.81
N GLY A 9 7.03 7.79 7.86
CA GLY A 9 5.90 7.19 7.15
C GLY A 9 5.32 8.06 6.04
N SER A 10 6.01 9.12 5.61
CA SER A 10 5.65 9.90 4.42
C SER A 10 5.97 9.15 3.13
N ILE A 11 5.43 9.63 2.02
CA ILE A 11 5.78 9.10 0.69
C ILE A 11 7.28 9.24 0.41
N MET A 12 7.89 10.36 0.84
CA MET A 12 9.33 10.60 0.69
C MET A 12 10.16 9.56 1.46
N HIS A 13 9.72 9.19 2.67
CA HIS A 13 10.36 8.13 3.44
C HIS A 13 10.26 6.79 2.74
N PHE A 14 9.08 6.45 2.24
CA PHE A 14 8.85 5.22 1.48
C PHE A 14 9.74 5.15 0.23
N MET A 15 9.79 6.21 -0.58
CA MET A 15 10.60 6.24 -1.81
C MET A 15 12.09 6.07 -1.52
N ARG A 16 12.60 6.65 -0.43
CA ARG A 16 14.00 6.45 0.01
C ARG A 16 14.26 5.02 0.45
N ALA A 17 13.38 4.45 1.28
CA ALA A 17 13.49 3.09 1.74
C ALA A 17 13.45 2.10 0.56
N LEU A 18 12.56 2.32 -0.41
CA LEU A 18 12.50 1.54 -1.65
C LEU A 18 13.80 1.66 -2.47
N TYR A 19 14.28 2.89 -2.70
CA TYR A 19 15.50 3.15 -3.46
C TYR A 19 16.71 2.43 -2.84
N ASN A 20 16.85 2.48 -1.52
CA ASN A 20 17.98 1.90 -0.77
C ASN A 20 17.83 0.40 -0.44
N ASN A 21 16.71 -0.24 -0.83
CA ASN A 21 16.38 -1.61 -0.42
C ASN A 21 16.31 -1.79 1.11
N GLN A 22 15.62 -0.86 1.78
CA GLN A 22 15.49 -0.78 3.23
C GLN A 22 14.03 -0.78 3.70
N LEU A 23 13.09 -1.27 2.87
CA LEU A 23 11.66 -1.23 3.18
C LEU A 23 11.36 -1.85 4.55
N GLU A 24 11.77 -3.10 4.77
CA GLU A 24 11.52 -3.82 6.02
C GLU A 24 12.22 -3.14 7.22
N GLN A 25 13.49 -2.75 7.05
CA GLN A 25 14.30 -2.13 8.10
C GLN A 25 13.72 -0.77 8.55
N GLU A 26 13.14 -0.02 7.61
CA GLU A 26 12.47 1.24 7.91
C GLU A 26 11.02 1.05 8.40
N GLY A 27 10.48 -0.18 8.32
CA GLY A 27 9.15 -0.54 8.83
C GLY A 27 8.02 -0.42 7.81
N PHE A 28 8.31 -0.53 6.53
CA PHE A 28 7.32 -0.58 5.46
C PHE A 28 7.01 -2.02 5.04
N GLU A 29 5.71 -2.29 4.89
CA GLU A 29 5.20 -3.51 4.27
C GLU A 29 4.33 -3.17 3.07
N ILE A 30 4.41 -3.99 2.03
CA ILE A 30 3.67 -3.78 0.79
C ILE A 30 2.91 -5.05 0.47
N HIS A 31 1.60 -4.93 0.25
CA HIS A 31 0.75 -6.04 -0.12
C HIS A 31 -0.11 -5.70 -1.34
N GLN A 32 -0.43 -6.71 -2.15
CA GLN A 32 -1.42 -6.52 -3.20
C GLN A 32 -2.81 -6.33 -2.58
N VAL A 33 -3.59 -5.41 -3.14
CA VAL A 33 -5.01 -5.22 -2.79
C VAL A 33 -5.90 -5.36 -4.01
N LEU A 34 -7.06 -5.96 -3.80
CA LEU A 34 -8.14 -6.05 -4.78
C LEU A 34 -9.25 -5.11 -4.37
N LYS A 35 -9.66 -4.19 -5.25
CA LYS A 35 -10.84 -3.34 -5.02
C LYS A 35 -12.10 -4.19 -5.21
N VAL A 36 -13.04 -4.06 -4.28
CA VAL A 36 -14.26 -4.85 -4.20
C VAL A 36 -15.45 -3.89 -4.26
N ASP A 37 -16.15 -3.93 -5.39
CA ASP A 37 -17.43 -3.23 -5.51
C ASP A 37 -18.57 -4.02 -4.84
N TYR A 38 -19.77 -3.45 -4.84
CA TYR A 38 -20.92 -4.06 -4.20
C TYR A 38 -21.39 -5.36 -4.87
N ALA A 39 -21.24 -5.49 -6.19
CA ALA A 39 -21.62 -6.70 -6.92
C ALA A 39 -20.67 -7.84 -6.57
N GLU A 40 -19.37 -7.55 -6.54
CA GLU A 40 -18.33 -8.50 -6.16
C GLU A 40 -18.43 -8.90 -4.68
N TYR A 41 -18.70 -7.94 -3.79
CA TYR A 41 -18.98 -8.23 -2.37
C TYR A 41 -20.13 -9.25 -2.22
N LYS A 42 -21.25 -9.04 -2.93
CA LYS A 42 -22.40 -9.96 -2.92
C LYS A 42 -22.04 -11.34 -3.46
N ARG A 43 -21.30 -11.39 -4.58
CA ARG A 43 -20.86 -12.65 -5.19
C ARG A 43 -19.96 -13.43 -4.23
N ALA A 44 -18.91 -12.80 -3.71
CA ALA A 44 -17.97 -13.40 -2.78
C ALA A 44 -18.66 -13.89 -1.49
N SER A 45 -19.57 -13.08 -0.93
CA SER A 45 -20.38 -13.46 0.24
C SER A 45 -21.24 -14.69 -0.01
N SER A 46 -21.86 -14.77 -1.19
CA SER A 46 -22.71 -15.91 -1.58
C SER A 46 -21.88 -17.18 -1.75
N LEU A 47 -20.72 -17.09 -2.41
CA LEU A 47 -19.79 -18.20 -2.59
C LEU A 47 -19.25 -18.71 -1.26
N PHE A 48 -18.81 -17.81 -0.38
CA PHE A 48 -18.31 -18.18 0.95
C PHE A 48 -19.39 -18.86 1.81
N LYS A 49 -20.63 -18.37 1.75
CA LYS A 49 -21.78 -18.98 2.45
C LYS A 49 -22.10 -20.38 1.91
N ALA A 50 -22.12 -20.55 0.59
CA ALA A 50 -22.36 -21.84 -0.05
C ALA A 50 -21.27 -22.86 0.34
N TYR A 51 -20.00 -22.45 0.25
CA TYR A 51 -18.86 -23.25 0.69
C TYR A 51 -19.00 -23.66 2.16
N SER A 52 -19.25 -22.71 3.05
CA SER A 52 -19.40 -22.97 4.49
C SER A 52 -20.53 -23.97 4.80
N LYS A 53 -21.64 -23.90 4.05
CA LYS A 53 -22.76 -24.84 4.17
C LYS A 53 -22.39 -26.24 3.72
N ALA A 54 -21.72 -26.38 2.58
CA ALA A 54 -21.30 -27.66 2.05
C ALA A 54 -20.27 -28.36 2.96
N ILE A 55 -19.30 -27.62 3.50
CA ILE A 55 -18.36 -28.15 4.50
C ILE A 55 -19.10 -28.64 5.74
N LYS A 56 -20.10 -27.88 6.23
CA LYS A 56 -20.95 -28.30 7.35
C LYS A 56 -21.73 -29.59 7.04
N ASN A 57 -22.14 -29.77 5.79
CA ASN A 57 -22.84 -30.95 5.30
C ASN A 57 -21.91 -32.13 4.94
N LYS A 58 -20.58 -31.98 5.10
CA LYS A 58 -19.57 -32.95 4.69
C LYS A 58 -19.58 -33.26 3.18
N GLU A 59 -19.98 -32.27 2.37
CA GLU A 59 -19.93 -32.35 0.91
C GLU A 59 -18.52 -32.03 0.41
N THR A 60 -18.07 -32.72 -0.65
CA THR A 60 -16.78 -32.45 -1.28
C THR A 60 -16.91 -31.28 -2.25
N ILE A 61 -16.24 -30.17 -1.96
CA ILE A 61 -16.10 -29.02 -2.87
C ILE A 61 -14.63 -28.78 -3.17
N SER A 62 -14.31 -28.71 -4.46
CA SER A 62 -13.00 -28.26 -4.93
C SER A 62 -13.02 -26.74 -5.13
N ILE A 63 -12.23 -26.03 -4.34
CA ILE A 63 -11.96 -24.59 -4.49
C ILE A 63 -10.48 -24.36 -4.16
N SER A 64 -9.80 -23.48 -4.90
CA SER A 64 -8.42 -23.14 -4.55
C SER A 64 -8.38 -22.45 -3.18
N LYS A 65 -7.31 -22.69 -2.42
CA LYS A 65 -7.09 -22.08 -1.11
C LYS A 65 -7.16 -20.55 -1.21
N ASP A 66 -6.52 -19.97 -2.22
CA ASP A 66 -6.45 -18.52 -2.43
C ASP A 66 -7.83 -17.93 -2.73
N SER A 67 -8.64 -18.60 -3.57
CA SER A 67 -10.01 -18.16 -3.86
C SER A 67 -10.86 -18.18 -2.59
N LEU A 68 -10.74 -19.24 -1.80
CA LEU A 68 -11.47 -19.37 -0.54
C LEU A 68 -11.08 -18.27 0.46
N GLU A 69 -9.79 -17.98 0.58
CA GLU A 69 -9.29 -16.93 1.44
C GLU A 69 -9.79 -15.54 1.02
N TYR A 70 -9.74 -15.26 -0.28
CA TYR A 70 -10.30 -14.04 -0.86
C TYR A 70 -11.81 -13.92 -0.55
N TYR A 71 -12.62 -14.96 -0.84
CA TYR A 71 -14.06 -14.91 -0.56
C TYR A 71 -14.36 -14.71 0.93
N LYS A 72 -13.59 -15.37 1.79
CA LYS A 72 -13.68 -15.19 3.24
C LYS A 72 -13.40 -13.75 3.66
N LYS A 73 -12.36 -13.12 3.13
CA LYS A 73 -12.01 -11.71 3.42
C LYS A 73 -13.06 -10.75 2.85
N ALA A 74 -13.41 -10.89 1.57
CA ALA A 74 -14.40 -10.05 0.90
C ALA A 74 -15.78 -10.10 1.59
N SER A 75 -16.23 -11.28 2.04
CA SER A 75 -17.52 -11.43 2.73
C SER A 75 -17.59 -10.74 4.09
N LYS A 76 -16.45 -10.33 4.66
CA LYS A 76 -16.33 -9.69 5.97
C LYS A 76 -16.06 -8.20 5.92
N LEU A 77 -16.00 -7.61 4.72
CA LEU A 77 -15.77 -6.17 4.56
C LEU A 77 -16.85 -5.38 5.31
N GLY A 78 -16.41 -4.37 6.07
CA GLY A 78 -17.29 -3.40 6.70
C GLY A 78 -17.96 -2.47 5.68
N ALA A 79 -18.97 -1.70 6.12
CA ALA A 79 -19.72 -0.80 5.25
C ALA A 79 -18.87 0.27 4.54
N ASN A 80 -17.72 0.63 5.11
CA ASN A 80 -16.78 1.63 4.58
C ASN A 80 -15.49 1.00 4.01
N GLU A 81 -15.47 -0.32 3.85
CA GLU A 81 -14.33 -1.06 3.29
C GLU A 81 -14.68 -1.57 1.89
N TYR A 82 -13.79 -1.31 0.93
CA TYR A 82 -13.99 -1.60 -0.49
C TYR A 82 -12.74 -2.27 -1.09
N SER A 83 -11.93 -2.90 -0.25
CA SER A 83 -10.68 -3.53 -0.68
C SER A 83 -10.32 -4.73 0.17
N VAL A 84 -9.82 -5.79 -0.45
CA VAL A 84 -9.24 -6.95 0.24
C VAL A 84 -7.73 -6.94 0.04
N GLN A 85 -6.98 -7.04 1.13
CA GLN A 85 -5.53 -7.26 1.10
C GLN A 85 -5.22 -8.76 0.97
N LEU A 86 -4.35 -9.09 0.02
CA LEU A 86 -3.81 -10.42 -0.17
C LEU A 86 -2.59 -10.61 0.75
N ASP A 87 -2.33 -11.87 1.15
CA ASP A 87 -1.25 -12.19 2.10
C ASP A 87 0.15 -12.15 1.47
N GLN A 88 0.24 -12.03 0.14
CA GLN A 88 1.52 -11.93 -0.56
C GLN A 88 2.20 -10.59 -0.25
N LEU A 89 3.38 -10.67 0.38
CA LEU A 89 4.30 -9.56 0.57
C LEU A 89 5.00 -9.25 -0.77
N ILE A 90 5.06 -7.97 -1.11
CA ILE A 90 5.72 -7.46 -2.31
C ILE A 90 7.06 -6.85 -1.92
N THR A 91 8.15 -7.28 -2.57
CA THR A 91 9.50 -6.81 -2.28
C THR A 91 9.94 -5.71 -3.25
N LYS A 92 11.15 -5.16 -3.05
CA LYS A 92 11.73 -4.19 -3.98
C LYS A 92 11.88 -4.80 -5.39
N GLU A 93 12.30 -6.05 -5.47
CA GLU A 93 12.56 -6.75 -6.73
C GLU A 93 11.31 -6.89 -7.60
N ASP A 94 10.13 -6.97 -6.98
CA ASP A 94 8.83 -6.97 -7.67
C ASP A 94 8.45 -5.59 -8.24
N LEU A 95 9.02 -4.52 -7.68
CA LEU A 95 8.62 -3.13 -7.95
C LEU A 95 9.62 -2.37 -8.79
N VAL A 96 10.90 -2.72 -8.71
CA VAL A 96 11.98 -1.91 -9.26
C VAL A 96 12.74 -2.67 -10.33
N ALA A 97 12.75 -2.10 -11.52
CA ALA A 97 13.60 -2.56 -12.62
C ALA A 97 14.82 -1.64 -12.77
N PRO A 98 15.99 -2.19 -13.15
CA PRO A 98 17.13 -1.37 -13.53
C PRO A 98 16.78 -0.51 -14.77
N ILE A 99 17.12 0.77 -14.71
CA ILE A 99 16.99 1.72 -15.83
C ILE A 99 18.22 1.62 -16.74
N ASP A 100 18.04 1.94 -18.02
CA ASP A 100 19.15 2.30 -18.89
C ASP A 100 19.88 3.53 -18.32
N THR A 101 21.02 3.29 -17.69
CA THR A 101 21.86 4.28 -17.01
C THR A 101 22.34 5.43 -17.93
N SER A 102 22.13 5.33 -19.24
CA SER A 102 22.44 6.40 -20.20
C SER A 102 21.54 7.64 -20.08
N ILE A 103 20.38 7.53 -19.41
CA ILE A 103 19.45 8.65 -19.20
C ILE A 103 19.76 9.39 -17.89
N ASP A 104 19.88 8.66 -16.78
CA ASP A 104 20.29 9.17 -15.48
C ASP A 104 20.81 8.01 -14.62
N ALA A 105 22.12 8.00 -14.32
CA ALA A 105 22.76 6.93 -13.58
C ALA A 105 22.29 6.80 -12.12
N THR A 106 21.54 7.80 -11.61
CA THR A 106 21.05 7.83 -10.23
C THR A 106 19.56 7.52 -10.11
N ALA A 107 18.86 7.28 -11.21
CA ALA A 107 17.45 6.95 -11.22
C ALA A 107 17.22 5.43 -11.16
N GLN A 108 16.17 5.00 -10.45
CA GLN A 108 15.61 3.64 -10.54
C GLN A 108 14.16 3.71 -11.06
N PHE A 109 13.71 2.69 -11.80
CA PHE A 109 12.33 2.66 -12.32
C PHE A 109 11.45 1.82 -11.42
N MET A 110 10.44 2.44 -10.83
CA MET A 110 9.38 1.77 -10.08
C MET A 110 8.16 1.51 -10.98
N GLY A 111 7.72 0.26 -11.10
CA GLY A 111 6.54 -0.13 -11.85
C GLY A 111 5.85 -1.33 -11.24
N PHE A 112 4.52 -1.37 -11.33
CA PHE A 112 3.71 -2.48 -10.83
C PHE A 112 2.33 -2.50 -11.52
N ILE A 113 1.62 -3.63 -11.38
CA ILE A 113 0.27 -3.82 -11.93
C ILE A 113 -0.74 -3.92 -10.79
N GLY A 114 -1.88 -3.27 -10.97
CA GLY A 114 -2.96 -3.29 -9.99
C GLY A 114 -2.66 -2.39 -8.80
N TRP A 115 -3.34 -2.65 -7.69
CA TRP A 115 -3.25 -1.81 -6.51
C TRP A 115 -2.34 -2.44 -5.46
N LEU A 116 -1.54 -1.60 -4.83
CA LEU A 116 -0.69 -1.98 -3.70
C LEU A 116 -1.11 -1.18 -2.48
N ARG A 117 -1.11 -1.82 -1.31
CA ARG A 117 -1.20 -1.15 -0.02
C ARG A 117 0.19 -1.05 0.58
N VAL A 118 0.62 0.17 0.84
CA VAL A 118 1.83 0.44 1.62
C VAL A 118 1.40 0.73 3.06
N THR A 119 1.90 -0.05 4.01
CA THR A 119 1.64 0.12 5.44
C THR A 119 2.95 0.48 6.14
N TYR A 120 2.92 1.49 7.00
CA TYR A 120 4.07 1.87 7.83
C TYR A 120 3.84 1.41 9.27
N GLN A 121 4.54 0.36 9.67
CA GLN A 121 4.34 -0.35 10.94
C GLN A 121 4.72 0.48 12.17
N ASN A 122 5.53 1.53 12.00
CA ASN A 122 6.05 2.33 13.10
C ASN A 122 5.18 3.55 13.44
N LYS A 123 4.00 3.72 12.83
CA LYS A 123 3.06 4.83 13.13
C LYS A 123 1.61 4.39 13.02
N ARG A 124 0.81 4.73 14.02
CA ARG A 124 -0.64 4.52 14.04
C ARG A 124 -1.39 5.67 13.37
N ASP A 125 -2.59 5.39 12.89
CA ASP A 125 -3.51 6.41 12.38
C ASP A 125 -3.75 7.52 13.42
N PRO A 126 -3.57 8.80 13.05
CA PRO A 126 -4.02 9.90 13.88
C PRO A 126 -5.54 9.83 14.11
N ILE A 127 -5.97 10.23 15.31
CA ILE A 127 -7.39 10.17 15.71
C ILE A 127 -8.26 10.97 14.74
N GLU A 128 -7.77 12.11 14.26
CA GLU A 128 -8.43 12.98 13.30
C GLU A 128 -8.68 12.27 11.97
N TYR A 129 -7.69 11.54 11.48
CA TYR A 129 -7.78 10.77 10.23
C TYR A 129 -8.74 9.57 10.38
N ALA A 130 -8.66 8.85 11.50
CA ALA A 130 -9.55 7.72 11.78
C ALA A 130 -11.03 8.15 11.89
N ARG A 131 -11.30 9.34 12.46
CA ARG A 131 -12.66 9.91 12.54
C ARG A 131 -13.24 10.24 11.16
N ILE A 132 -12.42 10.79 10.26
CA ILE A 132 -12.87 11.17 8.90
C ILE A 132 -13.14 9.93 8.06
N THR A 133 -12.28 8.92 8.17
CA THR A 133 -12.38 7.69 7.37
C THR A 133 -13.39 6.69 7.95
N LEU A 134 -13.84 6.89 9.20
CA LEU A 134 -14.69 5.96 9.95
C LEU A 134 -14.11 4.53 9.97
N LYS A 135 -12.79 4.43 9.90
CA LYS A 135 -12.04 3.17 9.98
C LYS A 135 -11.57 2.96 11.42
N ARG A 136 -11.29 1.70 11.76
CA ARG A 136 -10.59 1.38 13.01
C ARG A 136 -9.18 1.94 12.93
N ILE A 137 -8.68 2.48 14.04
CA ILE A 137 -7.28 2.91 14.15
C ILE A 137 -6.40 1.67 13.97
N ASP A 138 -5.51 1.74 12.98
CA ASP A 138 -4.46 0.76 12.76
C ASP A 138 -3.14 1.48 12.47
N HIS A 139 -2.20 0.83 11.81
CA HIS A 139 -1.03 1.48 11.22
C HIS A 139 -1.42 2.33 10.03
N ILE A 140 -0.75 3.47 9.86
CA ILE A 140 -0.99 4.31 8.69
C ILE A 140 -0.73 3.50 7.43
N ASN A 141 -1.67 3.59 6.49
CA ASN A 141 -1.57 2.90 5.22
C ASN A 141 -2.15 3.76 4.09
N SER A 142 -1.62 3.55 2.90
CA SER A 142 -2.08 4.17 1.67
C SER A 142 -2.13 3.13 0.56
N ASP A 143 -3.19 3.19 -0.25
CA ASP A 143 -3.29 2.38 -1.45
C ASP A 143 -2.75 3.19 -2.63
N ILE A 144 -1.88 2.59 -3.43
CA ILE A 144 -1.29 3.20 -4.61
C ILE A 144 -1.62 2.39 -5.87
N ASN A 145 -1.75 3.09 -6.98
CA ASN A 145 -1.95 2.51 -8.31
C ASN A 145 -1.23 3.34 -9.38
N LEU A 146 -0.89 2.69 -10.50
CA LEU A 146 -0.42 3.33 -11.73
C LEU A 146 -1.51 3.19 -12.80
N PRO A 147 -2.49 4.12 -12.89
CA PRO A 147 -3.68 3.92 -13.74
C PRO A 147 -3.34 3.74 -15.22
N ASN A 148 -2.33 4.47 -15.69
CA ASN A 148 -1.87 4.42 -17.08
C ASN A 148 -0.83 3.32 -17.33
N LYS A 149 -0.48 2.52 -16.30
CA LYS A 149 0.61 1.53 -16.32
C LYS A 149 1.97 2.12 -16.70
N ILE A 150 2.15 3.43 -16.47
CA ILE A 150 3.42 4.13 -16.65
C ILE A 150 4.09 4.20 -15.28
N GLY A 151 5.26 3.56 -15.17
CA GLY A 151 6.08 3.60 -13.96
C GLY A 151 6.69 4.96 -13.67
N LEU A 152 7.43 5.03 -12.56
CA LEU A 152 7.98 6.25 -12.00
C LEU A 152 9.48 6.14 -11.85
N SER A 153 10.18 7.24 -12.11
CA SER A 153 11.60 7.38 -11.81
C SER A 153 11.71 7.85 -10.38
N ILE A 154 12.41 7.09 -9.56
CA ILE A 154 12.68 7.39 -8.15
C ILE A 154 14.17 7.70 -7.96
N TYR A 155 14.45 8.63 -7.05
CA TYR A 155 15.80 9.16 -6.81
C TYR A 155 16.25 8.94 -5.36
N PRO A 156 17.57 8.99 -5.06
CA PRO A 156 18.11 8.74 -3.72
C PRO A 156 17.52 9.65 -2.63
N ASN A 157 17.14 10.88 -3.00
CA ASN A 157 16.57 11.85 -2.09
C ASN A 157 15.06 11.63 -1.83
N GLY A 158 14.44 10.60 -2.41
CA GLY A 158 13.01 10.30 -2.27
C GLY A 158 12.11 11.12 -3.18
N THR A 159 12.68 11.99 -4.03
CA THR A 159 11.92 12.61 -5.11
C THR A 159 11.56 11.56 -6.15
N TYR A 160 10.41 11.77 -6.77
CA TYR A 160 9.94 10.98 -7.89
C TYR A 160 9.31 11.93 -8.89
N PHE A 161 9.49 11.66 -10.18
CA PHE A 161 8.93 12.50 -11.23
C PHE A 161 7.64 11.89 -11.81
N TYR A 162 6.92 12.69 -12.63
CA TYR A 162 5.68 12.41 -13.37
C TYR A 162 4.37 12.88 -12.71
N GLY A 163 3.86 14.01 -13.22
CA GLY A 163 2.72 14.76 -12.69
C GLY A 163 1.35 14.23 -13.09
N ASN A 164 1.06 12.94 -12.79
CA ASN A 164 -0.28 12.33 -12.61
C ASN A 164 -0.26 10.78 -12.65
N ASN A 165 0.91 10.14 -12.75
CA ASN A 165 0.99 8.69 -12.98
C ASN A 165 0.79 7.86 -11.70
N LEU A 166 0.96 8.45 -10.53
CA LEU A 166 0.73 7.81 -9.23
C LEU A 166 -0.62 8.23 -8.67
N PHE A 167 -1.56 7.30 -8.61
CA PHE A 167 -2.80 7.48 -7.89
C PHE A 167 -2.64 7.02 -6.44
N ILE A 168 -3.12 7.81 -5.48
CA ILE A 168 -2.95 7.57 -4.05
C ILE A 168 -4.29 7.72 -3.35
N GLU A 169 -4.65 6.73 -2.53
CA GLU A 169 -5.73 6.79 -1.56
C GLU A 169 -5.21 6.57 -0.15
N GLY A 170 -5.92 7.10 0.85
CA GLY A 170 -5.64 6.83 2.26
C GLY A 170 -4.79 7.91 2.93
N TYR A 171 -3.87 7.47 3.80
CA TYR A 171 -3.19 8.37 4.73
C TYR A 171 -2.36 9.45 4.00
N TRP A 172 -1.61 9.08 2.96
CA TRP A 172 -0.80 10.03 2.20
C TRP A 172 -1.64 11.11 1.52
N SER A 173 -2.81 10.77 0.96
CA SER A 173 -3.72 11.77 0.39
C SER A 173 -4.25 12.77 1.41
N TRP A 174 -4.32 12.38 2.69
CA TRP A 174 -4.72 13.26 3.79
C TRP A 174 -3.55 14.03 4.42
N TRP A 175 -2.37 13.42 4.50
CA TRP A 175 -1.20 13.94 5.21
C TRP A 175 -0.29 14.80 4.35
N GLU A 176 -0.07 14.49 3.07
CA GLU A 176 0.89 15.16 2.16
C GLU A 176 0.36 16.51 1.63
N LYS A 177 0.01 17.41 2.55
CA LYS A 177 -0.45 18.79 2.27
C LYS A 177 0.73 19.77 2.31
N LEU A 178 0.54 20.99 1.82
CA LEU A 178 1.58 22.04 1.83
C LEU A 178 2.22 22.26 3.21
N SER A 179 1.47 22.07 4.30
CA SER A 179 1.95 22.23 5.68
C SER A 179 2.92 21.15 6.17
N THR A 180 2.98 20.01 5.49
CA THR A 180 3.81 18.84 5.85
C THR A 180 4.86 18.53 4.78
N HIS A 181 4.85 19.28 3.68
CA HIS A 181 5.82 19.14 2.60
C HIS A 181 7.24 19.38 3.12
N LEU A 182 8.13 18.43 2.83
CA LEU A 182 9.52 18.50 3.23
C LEU A 182 10.38 19.03 2.08
N PRO A 183 11.42 19.83 2.37
CA PRO A 183 12.46 20.13 1.41
C PRO A 183 13.10 18.84 0.87
N THR A 184 13.49 18.84 -0.40
CA THR A 184 14.08 17.67 -1.07
C THR A 184 15.43 17.26 -0.47
N ASP A 185 16.14 18.19 0.16
CA ASP A 185 17.42 18.01 0.85
C ASP A 185 17.29 17.59 2.33
N TYR A 186 16.06 17.42 2.84
CA TYR A 186 15.85 17.02 4.24
C TYR A 186 16.50 15.67 4.56
N GLN A 187 17.25 15.60 5.66
CA GLN A 187 17.80 14.36 6.23
C GLN A 187 17.32 14.17 7.68
N PRO A 188 16.73 13.02 8.04
CA PRO A 188 16.35 12.75 9.43
C PRO A 188 17.60 12.54 10.30
N GLU A 189 17.58 13.04 11.53
CA GLU A 189 18.63 12.76 12.52
C GLU A 189 18.72 11.26 12.79
N GLN A 190 19.90 10.68 12.57
CA GLN A 190 20.20 9.29 12.93
C GLN A 190 20.10 9.13 14.44
N THR A 191 19.17 8.30 14.89
CA THR A 191 19.12 7.91 16.31
C THR A 191 20.32 6.99 16.53
N LYS A 192 21.36 7.48 17.22
CA LYS A 192 22.43 6.63 17.74
C LYS A 192 21.78 5.66 18.74
N HIS A 193 21.76 4.38 18.40
CA HIS A 193 21.42 3.30 19.35
C HIS A 193 22.59 3.08 20.31
#